data_AF-A0A1V6SS46-F1
#
_entry.id   AF-A0A1V6SS46-F1
#
_cell.length_a   1.000
_cell.length_b   1.000
_cell.length_c   1.000
_cell.angle_alpha   90.00
_cell.angle_beta   90.00
_cell.angle_gamma   90.00
#
_symmetry.space_group_name_H-M   'P 1'
#
loop_
_entity.id
_entity.type
_entity.pdbx_description
1 polymer ?
#
loop_
_entity_poly.entity_id
_entity_poly.type
_entity_poly.pdbx_seq_one_letter_code
_entity_poly.pdbx_strand_id
1 'polypeptide(L)'
;MSFCNEAKNMDSHRTRPSLHFTANCWINDPCAPGYDPATGLYHVFYQCNPHGTEWGSMSWGHLISEDLIHWTPFTKPALIPDKPYDCDGVFTGCMVPPENSEPGSLKVIYSSVRHLPFHWSTPPYPRDAAGLAIAESRDNGKTWTKCSENSILAGEPQGIQVTGFRDPFLAEWHALNDFRGQNSMYGVVSGGIEDHGPTAFLYSVPHRNVSEWHYLSPLVNMPARFQPSQKWSGNFGINWECVNFLTLEAGSNSRVCLILGAEGDIEREHIRNYEGDAHIPPRTVRSLLWMFGDLRVENNVPRVEYTYGGYLDCGSSYAANSFFDPVSKRHIMHAWIPEEDIPASYAKDKGWNGALAIPRELFLLSASNVTRALYTPLSEISSVEHVPNQDGSATIYTLGIRPVEEIVRLRKRHRHSCQRRYISLPPPTAAASHALCSTSSTTWELDAEITINPSCCFEVGFHIRHNSDMSICTTIKFSPQEETLSINKERSTSDPNIRNCNEQGPFTLFYRTDYPGVEPKDKLESLRIRIISDADTLEVFANDWFALATMVYSPDIGAAGISAFAKGEQGSTVIEEVNIWEGLSSARRS
;
A
#
# COMPACT_ATOMS: atom_id res chain seq x y z
N MET A 1 16.80 -14.64 28.81
CA MET A 1 16.67 -13.22 29.18
C MET A 1 15.23 -12.82 28.93
N SER A 2 14.60 -12.16 29.91
CA SER A 2 13.15 -11.96 29.97
C SER A 2 12.66 -11.02 28.86
N PHE A 3 11.68 -11.46 28.07
CA PHE A 3 10.94 -10.62 27.13
C PHE A 3 10.14 -9.55 27.90
N CYS A 4 9.99 -8.36 27.32
CA CYS A 4 9.27 -7.22 27.92
C CYS A 4 7.88 -7.62 28.44
N ASN A 5 7.78 -7.82 29.75
CA ASN A 5 6.54 -7.98 30.48
C ASN A 5 6.54 -6.92 31.58
N GLU A 6 6.14 -5.70 31.25
CA GLU A 6 5.72 -4.70 32.24
C GLU A 6 4.86 -3.63 31.54
N ALA A 7 3.65 -4.05 31.10
CA ALA A 7 2.60 -3.09 30.77
C ALA A 7 2.06 -2.52 32.09
N LYS A 8 2.36 -1.26 32.40
CA LYS A 8 1.68 -0.53 33.47
C LYS A 8 0.27 -0.15 33.00
N ASN A 9 -0.74 -0.59 33.74
CA ASN A 9 -2.13 -0.17 33.58
C ASN A 9 -2.25 1.36 33.71
N MET A 10 -2.48 2.03 32.59
CA MET A 10 -3.07 3.37 32.52
C MET A 10 -4.20 3.33 31.47
N ASP A 11 -5.35 3.86 31.86
CA ASP A 11 -6.66 3.94 31.19
C ASP A 11 -6.90 3.19 29.85
N SER A 12 -7.90 2.31 29.91
CA SER A 12 -8.34 1.32 28.94
C SER A 12 -9.04 1.86 27.67
N HIS A 13 -8.56 2.94 27.03
CA HIS A 13 -9.29 3.56 25.92
C HIS A 13 -8.53 3.77 24.59
N ARG A 14 -7.30 3.26 24.43
CA ARG A 14 -6.65 3.20 23.10
C ARG A 14 -6.75 1.77 22.55
N THR A 15 -7.87 1.46 21.91
CA THR A 15 -8.13 0.12 21.35
C THR A 15 -7.05 -0.21 20.33
N ARG A 16 -6.35 -1.33 20.48
CA ARG A 16 -5.46 -1.87 19.45
C ARG A 16 -6.29 -2.26 18.21
N PRO A 17 -5.79 -2.04 16.98
CA PRO A 17 -6.43 -2.53 15.77
C PRO A 17 -6.80 -4.02 15.87
N SER A 18 -7.97 -4.37 15.35
CA SER A 18 -8.51 -5.73 15.39
C SER A 18 -8.74 -6.35 14.01
N LEU A 19 -8.53 -5.58 12.94
CA LEU A 19 -8.49 -5.99 11.54
C LEU A 19 -7.06 -5.93 11.02
N HIS A 20 -6.34 -4.85 11.33
CA HIS A 20 -4.95 -4.66 10.94
C HIS A 20 -4.01 -5.38 11.91
N PHE A 21 -2.98 -6.03 11.36
CA PHE A 21 -1.97 -6.66 12.19
C PHE A 21 -1.02 -5.60 12.77
N THR A 22 -0.73 -5.74 14.06
CA THR A 22 0.24 -4.94 14.83
C THR A 22 1.01 -5.89 15.75
N ALA A 23 2.28 -5.61 16.09
CA ALA A 23 3.05 -6.39 17.08
C ALA A 23 3.34 -5.57 18.35
N ASN A 24 3.79 -6.20 19.46
CA ASN A 24 4.15 -5.49 20.71
C ASN A 24 5.56 -4.88 20.62
N CYS A 25 5.81 -4.21 19.50
CA CYS A 25 7.08 -3.63 19.13
C CYS A 25 6.88 -2.72 17.90
N TRP A 26 7.97 -2.13 17.42
CA TRP A 26 8.04 -1.55 16.09
C TRP A 26 7.86 -2.63 15.03
N ILE A 27 6.99 -2.37 14.05
CA ILE A 27 6.92 -3.10 12.79
C ILE A 27 6.94 -2.13 11.61
N ASN A 28 7.48 -2.61 10.50
CA ASN A 28 7.40 -1.93 9.21
C ASN A 28 7.16 -2.95 8.09
N ASP A 29 8.00 -2.92 7.06
CA ASP A 29 7.84 -3.58 5.77
C ASP A 29 7.28 -5.00 5.86
N PRO A 30 6.15 -5.30 5.19
CA PRO A 30 5.79 -6.68 4.93
C PRO A 30 6.85 -7.35 4.05
N CYS A 31 7.24 -8.55 4.46
CA CYS A 31 8.31 -9.32 3.85
C CYS A 31 7.76 -10.65 3.37
N ALA A 32 8.28 -11.14 2.24
CA ALA A 32 8.06 -12.49 1.74
C ALA A 32 6.60 -13.02 1.82
N PRO A 33 5.59 -12.25 1.35
CA PRO A 33 4.24 -12.79 1.27
C PRO A 33 4.22 -13.95 0.27
N GLY A 34 3.46 -15.02 0.56
CA GLY A 34 3.38 -16.18 -0.32
C GLY A 34 2.37 -17.22 0.15
N TYR A 35 2.12 -18.22 -0.69
CA TYR A 35 1.19 -19.32 -0.42
C TYR A 35 1.94 -20.66 -0.41
N ASP A 36 1.77 -21.46 0.63
CA ASP A 36 2.30 -22.81 0.72
C ASP A 36 1.26 -23.82 0.23
N PRO A 37 1.43 -24.42 -0.98
CA PRO A 37 0.49 -25.40 -1.51
C PRO A 37 0.46 -26.72 -0.71
N ALA A 38 1.48 -27.02 0.10
CA ALA A 38 1.52 -28.24 0.89
C ALA A 38 0.61 -28.16 2.12
N THR A 39 0.44 -26.97 2.70
CA THR A 39 -0.43 -26.75 3.87
C THR A 39 -1.72 -26.01 3.58
N GLY A 40 -1.79 -25.31 2.45
CA GLY A 40 -2.89 -24.41 2.12
C GLY A 40 -2.87 -23.11 2.91
N LEU A 41 -1.72 -22.73 3.47
CA LEU A 41 -1.55 -21.52 4.26
C LEU A 41 -0.90 -20.40 3.45
N TYR A 42 -1.39 -19.18 3.65
CA TYR A 42 -0.69 -17.96 3.31
C TYR A 42 0.32 -17.61 4.41
N HIS A 43 1.50 -17.18 4.02
CA HIS A 43 2.59 -16.73 4.89
C HIS A 43 2.86 -15.25 4.59
N VAL A 44 3.03 -14.44 5.63
CA VAL A 44 3.52 -13.06 5.54
C VAL A 44 4.49 -12.81 6.67
N PHE A 45 5.65 -12.26 6.34
CA PHE A 45 6.63 -11.80 7.32
C PHE A 45 6.54 -10.28 7.44
N TYR A 46 7.19 -9.73 8.46
CA TYR A 46 7.28 -8.28 8.61
C TYR A 46 8.58 -7.94 9.34
N GLN A 47 9.22 -6.85 8.95
CA GLN A 47 10.32 -6.31 9.73
C GLN A 47 9.82 -5.86 11.11
N CYS A 48 10.58 -6.16 12.16
CA CYS A 48 10.28 -5.75 13.52
C CYS A 48 11.54 -5.48 14.34
N ASN A 49 11.41 -4.67 15.39
CA ASN A 49 12.41 -4.53 16.46
C ASN A 49 11.91 -5.24 17.72
N PRO A 50 12.35 -6.47 18.03
CA PRO A 50 11.88 -7.20 19.21
C PRO A 50 12.19 -6.52 20.56
N HIS A 51 12.99 -5.46 20.56
CA HIS A 51 13.49 -4.79 21.76
C HIS A 51 12.83 -3.42 22.03
N GLY A 52 11.96 -2.93 21.15
CA GLY A 52 11.35 -1.62 21.35
C GLY A 52 10.33 -1.20 20.29
N THR A 53 9.81 0.01 20.45
CA THR A 53 8.80 0.66 19.59
C THR A 53 9.42 1.69 18.64
N GLU A 54 10.73 1.59 18.44
CA GLU A 54 11.54 2.44 17.56
C GLU A 54 12.30 1.54 16.57
N TRP A 55 12.75 2.12 15.46
CA TRP A 55 13.55 1.40 14.48
C TRP A 55 14.91 0.98 15.07
N GLY A 56 15.31 -0.27 14.82
CA GLY A 56 16.61 -0.84 15.17
C GLY A 56 16.56 -2.36 15.32
N SER A 57 17.70 -3.06 15.25
CA SER A 57 17.78 -4.52 15.39
C SER A 57 16.79 -5.30 14.50
N MET A 58 16.64 -4.86 13.23
CA MET A 58 15.63 -5.40 12.31
C MET A 58 15.71 -6.92 12.22
N SER A 59 14.59 -7.53 12.58
CA SER A 59 14.32 -8.97 12.61
C SER A 59 13.03 -9.22 11.83
N TRP A 60 12.72 -10.46 11.47
CA TRP A 60 11.44 -10.79 10.82
C TRP A 60 10.48 -11.45 11.80
N GLY A 61 9.32 -10.85 12.03
CA GLY A 61 8.16 -11.56 12.55
C GLY A 61 7.46 -12.38 11.44
N HIS A 62 6.57 -13.29 11.82
CA HIS A 62 5.91 -14.20 10.87
C HIS A 62 4.43 -14.42 11.23
N LEU A 63 3.58 -14.32 10.22
CA LEU A 63 2.14 -14.53 10.25
C LEU A 63 1.74 -15.65 9.29
N ILE A 64 0.72 -16.40 9.65
CA ILE A 64 0.04 -17.35 8.76
C ILE A 64 -1.47 -17.09 8.71
N SER A 65 -2.09 -17.38 7.57
CA SER A 65 -3.53 -17.29 7.38
C SER A 65 -4.03 -18.39 6.45
N GLU A 66 -5.29 -18.81 6.60
CA GLU A 66 -5.96 -19.69 5.63
C GLU A 66 -6.81 -18.89 4.63
N ASP A 67 -7.03 -17.59 4.88
CA ASP A 67 -8.05 -16.81 4.18
C ASP A 67 -7.69 -15.34 3.94
N LEU A 68 -6.41 -14.98 4.07
CA LEU A 68 -5.86 -13.63 3.89
C LEU A 68 -6.38 -12.55 4.88
N ILE A 69 -7.32 -12.87 5.76
CA ILE A 69 -7.93 -11.88 6.66
C ILE A 69 -7.80 -12.26 8.14
N HIS A 70 -7.79 -13.54 8.50
CA HIS A 70 -7.52 -13.99 9.86
C HIS A 70 -6.06 -14.44 9.97
N TRP A 71 -5.23 -13.63 10.61
CA TRP A 71 -3.79 -13.86 10.76
C TRP A 71 -3.44 -14.40 12.14
N THR A 72 -2.62 -15.45 12.18
CA THR A 72 -2.06 -16.02 13.41
C THR A 72 -0.56 -15.72 13.46
N PRO A 73 -0.07 -14.95 14.45
CA PRO A 73 1.35 -14.66 14.58
C PRO A 73 2.11 -15.80 15.25
N PHE A 74 3.36 -16.00 14.83
CA PHE A 74 4.34 -16.73 15.62
C PHE A 74 4.88 -15.85 16.76
N THR A 75 5.19 -16.47 17.90
CA THR A 75 5.61 -15.75 19.12
C THR A 75 7.10 -15.42 19.15
N LYS A 76 7.89 -15.98 18.23
CA LYS A 76 9.32 -15.71 18.08
C LYS A 76 9.58 -15.17 16.67
N PRO A 77 10.55 -14.26 16.52
CA PRO A 77 11.02 -13.87 15.20
C PRO A 77 11.47 -15.09 14.40
N ALA A 78 11.11 -15.12 13.12
CA ALA A 78 11.55 -16.13 12.17
C ALA A 78 13.04 -15.96 11.84
N LEU A 79 13.50 -14.72 11.69
CA LEU A 79 14.90 -14.37 11.44
C LEU A 79 15.33 -13.24 12.37
N ILE A 80 16.57 -13.30 12.87
CA ILE A 80 17.21 -12.28 13.71
C ILE A 80 18.62 -12.01 13.17
N PRO A 81 19.23 -10.84 13.44
CA PRO A 81 20.63 -10.60 13.12
C PRO A 81 21.52 -11.46 14.02
N ASP A 82 22.17 -12.48 13.46
CA ASP A 82 22.99 -13.44 14.22
C ASP A 82 24.20 -14.00 13.45
N LYS A 83 24.46 -13.48 12.25
CA LYS A 83 25.62 -13.84 11.42
C LYS A 83 26.42 -12.59 11.07
N PRO A 84 27.74 -12.73 10.77
CA PRO A 84 28.57 -11.59 10.35
C PRO A 84 28.07 -10.85 9.10
N TYR A 85 27.34 -11.53 8.21
CA TYR A 85 26.83 -10.93 6.99
C TYR A 85 25.49 -10.19 7.17
N ASP A 86 24.82 -10.35 8.31
CA ASP A 86 23.56 -9.67 8.65
C ASP A 86 23.55 -9.07 10.06
N CYS A 87 24.73 -8.76 10.60
CA CYS A 87 24.90 -8.35 11.99
C CYS A 87 24.21 -7.03 12.33
N ASP A 88 23.97 -6.18 11.33
CA ASP A 88 23.34 -4.88 11.49
C ASP A 88 21.84 -4.90 11.15
N GLY A 89 21.34 -5.99 10.54
CA GLY A 89 19.90 -6.19 10.33
C GLY A 89 19.53 -7.24 9.29
N VAL A 90 18.33 -7.80 9.47
CA VAL A 90 17.62 -8.64 8.50
C VAL A 90 16.52 -7.77 7.86
N PHE A 91 16.83 -7.20 6.69
CA PHE A 91 15.94 -6.26 5.99
C PHE A 91 15.00 -7.00 5.02
N THR A 92 14.20 -6.25 4.25
CA THR A 92 13.08 -6.76 3.45
C THR A 92 13.55 -7.78 2.42
N GLY A 93 12.61 -8.62 1.99
CA GLY A 93 12.86 -9.72 1.07
C GLY A 93 11.59 -10.38 0.56
N CYS A 94 11.75 -11.50 -0.15
CA CYS A 94 10.68 -12.21 -0.84
C CYS A 94 10.67 -13.70 -0.53
N MET A 95 9.53 -14.35 -0.76
CA MET A 95 9.43 -15.80 -0.76
C MET A 95 9.88 -16.32 -2.12
N VAL A 96 10.72 -17.35 -2.12
CA VAL A 96 11.04 -18.08 -3.36
C VAL A 96 9.77 -18.83 -3.78
N PRO A 97 9.37 -18.81 -5.08
CA PRO A 97 8.25 -19.60 -5.56
C PRO A 97 8.34 -21.04 -5.03
N PRO A 98 7.33 -21.56 -4.30
CA PRO A 98 7.41 -22.86 -3.65
C PRO A 98 7.75 -24.02 -4.59
N GLU A 99 7.31 -23.94 -5.86
CA GLU A 99 7.64 -24.89 -6.92
C GLU A 99 9.14 -24.94 -7.28
N ASN A 100 9.91 -23.92 -6.90
CA ASN A 100 11.37 -23.83 -7.05
C ASN A 100 12.13 -24.19 -5.76
N SER A 101 11.42 -24.66 -4.74
CA SER A 101 12.00 -25.21 -3.52
C SER A 101 11.93 -26.74 -3.55
N GLU A 102 12.75 -27.39 -2.71
CA GLU A 102 12.64 -28.85 -2.55
C GLU A 102 11.25 -29.20 -1.99
N PRO A 103 10.63 -30.32 -2.39
CA PRO A 103 9.32 -30.71 -1.86
C PRO A 103 9.28 -30.71 -0.33
N GLY A 104 8.31 -29.99 0.25
CA GLY A 104 8.18 -29.83 1.70
C GLY A 104 9.14 -28.81 2.33
N SER A 105 9.85 -28.02 1.51
CA SER A 105 10.64 -26.88 1.97
C SER A 105 10.07 -25.55 1.46
N LEU A 106 10.23 -24.50 2.26
CA LEU A 106 9.98 -23.12 1.87
C LEU A 106 11.28 -22.34 2.00
N LYS A 107 11.57 -21.45 1.04
CA LYS A 107 12.74 -20.58 1.09
C LYS A 107 12.32 -19.12 1.01
N VAL A 108 13.05 -18.28 1.74
CA VAL A 108 12.95 -16.83 1.65
C VAL A 108 14.32 -16.24 1.35
N ILE A 109 14.34 -15.18 0.56
CA ILE A 109 15.55 -14.38 0.26
C ILE A 109 15.36 -13.03 0.93
N TYR A 110 16.38 -12.55 1.63
CA TYR A 110 16.32 -11.30 2.37
C TYR A 110 17.59 -10.47 2.20
N SER A 111 17.46 -9.18 2.48
CA SER A 111 18.60 -8.25 2.51
C SER A 111 19.40 -8.46 3.80
N SER A 112 20.62 -8.96 3.67
CA SER A 112 21.54 -9.16 4.79
C SER A 112 22.38 -7.91 5.00
N VAL A 113 22.09 -7.14 6.05
CA VAL A 113 22.75 -5.86 6.32
C VAL A 113 23.93 -6.05 7.27
N ARG A 114 25.11 -5.64 6.80
CA ARG A 114 26.38 -5.79 7.51
C ARG A 114 26.94 -4.46 8.02
N HIS A 115 26.62 -3.35 7.36
CA HIS A 115 27.13 -2.04 7.74
C HIS A 115 26.03 -0.98 7.67
N LEU A 116 25.64 -0.46 8.83
CA LEU A 116 24.84 0.75 8.99
C LEU A 116 25.69 1.91 9.54
N PRO A 117 25.27 3.18 9.33
CA PRO A 117 24.12 3.61 8.55
C PRO A 117 24.44 3.68 7.04
N PHE A 118 23.42 3.45 6.21
CA PHE A 118 23.40 3.90 4.82
C PHE A 118 22.04 4.56 4.54
N HIS A 119 22.05 5.60 3.71
CA HIS A 119 20.85 6.30 3.29
C HIS A 119 21.15 7.08 2.00
N TRP A 120 20.16 7.27 1.14
CA TRP A 120 20.35 7.97 -0.15
C TRP A 120 20.84 9.41 0.03
N SER A 121 20.52 10.05 1.16
CA SER A 121 20.93 11.44 1.47
C SER A 121 22.31 11.57 2.13
N THR A 122 22.97 10.46 2.42
CA THR A 122 24.32 10.44 3.02
C THR A 122 25.30 9.67 2.13
N PRO A 123 25.54 10.14 0.89
CA PRO A 123 26.52 9.51 0.01
C PRO A 123 27.96 9.71 0.54
N PRO A 124 28.90 8.82 0.17
CA PRO A 124 28.70 7.64 -0.68
C PRO A 124 28.07 6.47 0.11
N TYR A 125 27.27 5.65 -0.59
CA TYR A 125 26.84 4.35 -0.04
C TYR A 125 28.07 3.50 0.30
N PRO A 126 28.15 2.92 1.52
CA PRO A 126 29.29 2.08 1.88
C PRO A 126 29.25 0.78 1.06
N ARG A 127 30.31 0.52 0.31
CA ARG A 127 30.49 -0.69 -0.49
C ARG A 127 30.17 -1.95 0.32
N ASP A 128 29.34 -2.82 -0.25
CA ASP A 128 28.93 -4.10 0.35
C ASP A 128 28.23 -3.94 1.73
N ALA A 129 27.61 -2.79 2.00
CA ALA A 129 26.86 -2.55 3.25
C ALA A 129 25.66 -3.48 3.42
N ALA A 130 25.00 -3.84 2.32
CA ALA A 130 23.95 -4.85 2.28
C ALA A 130 24.18 -5.83 1.12
N GLY A 131 23.86 -7.08 1.38
CA GLY A 131 23.87 -8.18 0.41
C GLY A 131 22.56 -8.95 0.45
N LEU A 132 22.54 -10.15 -0.14
CA LEU A 132 21.39 -11.07 -0.05
C LEU A 132 21.77 -12.36 0.67
N ALA A 133 20.81 -12.93 1.39
CA ALA A 133 20.93 -14.24 2.05
C ALA A 133 19.63 -15.03 1.95
N ILE A 134 19.72 -16.35 2.12
CA ILE A 134 18.59 -17.29 2.08
C ILE A 134 18.36 -17.91 3.45
N ALA A 135 17.10 -18.07 3.83
CA ALA A 135 16.70 -18.96 4.91
C ALA A 135 15.68 -19.99 4.41
N GLU A 136 15.72 -21.18 5.01
CA GLU A 136 14.89 -22.31 4.64
C GLU A 136 14.08 -22.81 5.84
N SER A 137 12.83 -23.17 5.60
CA SER A 137 11.99 -23.94 6.51
C SER A 137 11.74 -25.33 5.94
N ARG A 138 11.78 -26.35 6.81
CA ARG A 138 11.47 -27.76 6.49
C ARG A 138 10.37 -28.33 7.38
N ASP A 139 9.65 -27.46 8.09
CA ASP A 139 8.60 -27.81 9.04
C ASP A 139 7.34 -26.96 8.81
N ASN A 140 7.07 -26.67 7.54
CA ASN A 140 5.93 -25.89 7.04
C ASN A 140 5.90 -24.45 7.57
N GLY A 141 7.07 -23.80 7.56
CA GLY A 141 7.22 -22.40 7.94
C GLY A 141 7.25 -22.13 9.45
N LYS A 142 7.30 -23.17 10.30
CA LYS A 142 7.31 -22.99 11.77
C LYS A 142 8.66 -22.52 12.29
N THR A 143 9.75 -23.00 11.69
CA THR A 143 11.12 -22.57 11.98
C THR A 143 11.90 -22.31 10.69
N TRP A 144 12.87 -21.40 10.77
CA TRP A 144 13.66 -20.94 9.64
C TRP A 144 15.14 -21.02 9.98
N THR A 145 15.92 -21.63 9.10
CA THR A 145 17.37 -21.80 9.26
C THR A 145 18.09 -21.12 8.11
N LYS A 146 19.04 -20.22 8.42
CA LYS A 146 19.88 -19.57 7.42
C LYS A 146 20.76 -20.60 6.70
N CYS A 147 20.78 -20.56 5.38
CA CYS A 147 21.56 -21.48 4.55
C CYS A 147 23.07 -21.33 4.78
N SER A 148 23.81 -22.42 4.63
CA SER A 148 25.27 -22.45 4.82
C SER A 148 26.04 -21.73 3.71
N GLU A 149 25.47 -21.63 2.50
CA GLU A 149 26.10 -20.93 1.37
C GLU A 149 26.00 -19.39 1.48
N ASN A 150 25.35 -18.86 2.52
CA ASN A 150 25.21 -17.41 2.68
C ASN A 150 26.55 -16.71 2.92
N SER A 151 26.73 -15.48 2.43
CA SER A 151 25.77 -14.66 1.66
C SER A 151 25.76 -15.04 0.16
N ILE A 152 24.57 -15.05 -0.46
CA ILE A 152 24.41 -15.40 -1.88
C ILE A 152 24.75 -14.25 -2.84
N LEU A 153 24.66 -13.01 -2.37
CA LEU A 153 25.21 -11.82 -3.04
C LEU A 153 25.85 -10.93 -2.00
N ALA A 154 27.16 -10.71 -2.08
CA ALA A 154 27.88 -9.97 -1.05
C ALA A 154 27.59 -8.46 -1.02
N GLY A 155 27.12 -7.90 -2.12
CA GLY A 155 26.93 -6.46 -2.30
C GLY A 155 26.39 -6.11 -3.69
N GLU A 156 26.30 -4.82 -3.95
CA GLU A 156 25.83 -4.23 -5.20
C GLU A 156 26.75 -4.58 -6.41
N PRO A 157 26.35 -4.33 -7.67
CA PRO A 157 27.22 -4.64 -8.82
C PRO A 157 28.57 -3.92 -8.77
N GLN A 158 29.61 -4.53 -9.32
CA GLN A 158 30.96 -3.95 -9.37
C GLN A 158 30.99 -2.71 -10.28
N GLY A 159 31.70 -1.66 -9.83
CA GLY A 159 31.87 -0.43 -10.61
C GLY A 159 30.64 0.47 -10.69
N ILE A 160 29.57 0.18 -9.94
CA ILE A 160 28.38 1.03 -9.83
C ILE A 160 28.33 1.65 -8.44
N GLN A 161 28.31 2.98 -8.38
CA GLN A 161 28.07 3.72 -7.15
C GLN A 161 26.56 3.87 -6.95
N VAL A 162 26.04 3.17 -5.94
CA VAL A 162 24.58 3.10 -5.69
C VAL A 162 24.16 4.11 -4.62
N THR A 163 22.88 4.48 -4.60
CA THR A 163 22.25 5.23 -3.49
C THR A 163 21.64 4.28 -2.44
N GLY A 164 21.40 3.03 -2.82
CA GLY A 164 20.90 1.94 -1.99
C GLY A 164 20.98 0.61 -2.75
N PHE A 165 21.00 -0.51 -2.00
CA PHE A 165 20.99 -1.86 -2.56
C PHE A 165 20.33 -2.82 -1.55
N ARG A 166 19.02 -3.02 -1.66
CA ARG A 166 18.22 -3.82 -0.72
C ARG A 166 16.91 -4.30 -1.33
N ASP A 167 16.14 -5.04 -0.56
CA ASP A 167 14.78 -5.50 -0.81
C ASP A 167 14.66 -6.37 -2.08
N PRO A 168 15.21 -7.60 -2.08
CA PRO A 168 15.11 -8.50 -3.22
C PRO A 168 13.66 -8.94 -3.45
N PHE A 169 13.26 -8.98 -4.71
CA PHE A 169 12.04 -9.61 -5.18
C PHE A 169 12.38 -10.62 -6.28
N LEU A 170 11.85 -11.85 -6.19
CA LEU A 170 12.11 -12.95 -7.11
C LEU A 170 10.79 -13.58 -7.55
N ALA A 171 10.58 -13.66 -8.86
CA ALA A 171 9.41 -14.33 -9.43
C ALA A 171 9.67 -14.83 -10.85
N GLU A 172 8.72 -15.62 -11.37
CA GLU A 172 8.61 -15.88 -12.80
C GLU A 172 8.23 -14.60 -13.55
N TRP A 173 8.85 -14.37 -14.71
CA TRP A 173 8.52 -13.24 -15.57
C TRP A 173 8.36 -13.68 -17.01
N HIS A 174 7.19 -14.25 -17.32
CA HIS A 174 6.90 -14.80 -18.66
C HIS A 174 7.10 -13.77 -19.78
N ALA A 175 6.63 -12.53 -19.59
CA ALA A 175 6.83 -11.47 -20.58
C ALA A 175 8.31 -11.22 -20.90
N LEU A 176 9.20 -11.28 -19.89
CA LEU A 176 10.63 -11.12 -20.10
C LEU A 176 11.29 -12.38 -20.68
N ASN A 177 10.82 -13.57 -20.29
CA ASN A 177 11.25 -14.83 -20.89
C ASN A 177 10.96 -14.86 -22.39
N ASP A 178 9.75 -14.48 -22.81
CA ASP A 178 9.36 -14.39 -24.21
C ASP A 178 10.21 -13.36 -24.96
N PHE A 179 10.45 -12.19 -24.36
CA PHE A 179 11.23 -11.12 -24.97
C PHE A 179 12.72 -11.47 -25.12
N ARG A 180 13.27 -12.25 -24.18
CA ARG A 180 14.68 -12.67 -24.21
C ARG A 180 14.90 -14.02 -24.89
N GLY A 181 13.85 -14.80 -25.13
CA GLY A 181 13.96 -16.19 -25.59
C GLY A 181 14.75 -17.08 -24.63
N GLN A 182 14.73 -16.76 -23.34
CA GLN A 182 15.43 -17.50 -22.28
C GLN A 182 14.44 -17.87 -21.19
N ASN A 183 14.51 -19.08 -20.66
CA ASN A 183 13.66 -19.49 -19.55
C ASN A 183 14.44 -19.35 -18.23
N SER A 184 14.09 -18.38 -17.41
CA SER A 184 14.66 -18.15 -16.07
C SER A 184 13.64 -17.47 -15.17
N MET A 185 13.86 -17.53 -13.86
CA MET A 185 13.27 -16.55 -12.95
C MET A 185 14.07 -15.25 -13.03
N TYR A 186 13.47 -14.17 -12.55
CA TYR A 186 14.15 -12.89 -12.46
C TYR A 186 14.07 -12.32 -11.06
N GLY A 187 15.20 -11.83 -10.60
CA GLY A 187 15.35 -11.15 -9.34
C GLY A 187 15.56 -9.65 -9.57
N VAL A 188 14.99 -8.80 -8.74
CA VAL A 188 15.34 -7.38 -8.66
C VAL A 188 15.84 -7.05 -7.26
N VAL A 189 16.82 -6.16 -7.16
CA VAL A 189 17.26 -5.54 -5.89
C VAL A 189 17.05 -4.03 -6.02
N SER A 190 16.30 -3.45 -5.10
CA SER A 190 15.87 -2.04 -5.12
C SER A 190 17.02 -1.10 -4.76
N GLY A 191 17.03 0.08 -5.39
CA GLY A 191 18.00 1.12 -5.08
C GLY A 191 17.97 2.32 -6.01
N GLY A 192 19.16 2.82 -6.32
CA GLY A 192 19.38 3.88 -7.29
C GLY A 192 20.87 4.00 -7.60
N ILE A 193 21.19 4.82 -8.58
CA ILE A 193 22.56 5.06 -9.02
C ILE A 193 22.86 6.55 -8.80
N GLU A 194 23.97 6.82 -8.11
CA GLU A 194 24.41 8.19 -7.82
C GLU A 194 24.56 8.98 -9.13
N ASP A 195 24.13 10.25 -9.11
CA ASP A 195 24.07 11.15 -10.28
C ASP A 195 23.20 10.72 -11.47
N HIS A 196 22.45 9.61 -11.37
CA HIS A 196 21.55 9.15 -12.43
C HIS A 196 20.10 9.19 -11.97
N GLY A 197 19.77 8.44 -10.92
CA GLY A 197 18.39 8.35 -10.42
C GLY A 197 18.03 6.97 -9.88
N PRO A 198 16.75 6.79 -9.51
CA PRO A 198 16.28 5.55 -8.91
C PRO A 198 16.17 4.42 -9.93
N THR A 199 16.35 3.18 -9.48
CA THR A 199 16.20 1.99 -10.32
C THR A 199 16.05 0.73 -9.47
N ALA A 200 15.90 -0.42 -10.12
CA ALA A 200 16.15 -1.71 -9.50
C ALA A 200 17.20 -2.47 -10.31
N PHE A 201 18.10 -3.18 -9.64
CA PHE A 201 19.13 -3.99 -10.28
C PHE A 201 18.53 -5.34 -10.65
N LEU A 202 18.44 -5.64 -11.94
CA LEU A 202 17.85 -6.85 -12.49
C LEU A 202 18.89 -7.98 -12.59
N TYR A 203 18.47 -9.17 -12.21
CA TYR A 203 19.24 -10.41 -12.25
C TYR A 203 18.41 -11.51 -12.91
N SER A 204 19.07 -12.40 -13.67
CA SER A 204 18.49 -13.72 -14.00
C SER A 204 18.88 -14.73 -12.93
N VAL A 205 17.92 -15.57 -12.53
CA VAL A 205 18.10 -16.58 -11.49
C VAL A 205 17.66 -17.95 -12.04
N PRO A 206 18.53 -18.97 -12.04
CA PRO A 206 18.17 -20.32 -12.51
C PRO A 206 17.12 -21.00 -11.60
N HIS A 207 16.11 -21.64 -12.19
CA HIS A 207 15.07 -22.39 -11.46
C HIS A 207 15.61 -23.46 -10.51
N ARG A 208 16.77 -24.05 -10.83
CA ARG A 208 17.40 -25.13 -10.07
C ARG A 208 18.38 -24.65 -9.00
N ASN A 209 18.79 -23.39 -9.05
CA ASN A 209 19.72 -22.82 -8.09
C ASN A 209 19.39 -21.36 -7.80
N VAL A 210 18.49 -21.16 -6.84
CA VAL A 210 18.01 -19.82 -6.44
C VAL A 210 19.06 -18.97 -5.72
N SER A 211 20.23 -19.55 -5.41
CA SER A 211 21.39 -18.84 -4.87
C SER A 211 22.25 -18.18 -5.95
N GLU A 212 22.07 -18.53 -7.23
CA GLU A 212 22.85 -17.97 -8.34
C GLU A 212 22.15 -16.77 -8.98
N TRP A 213 22.58 -15.57 -8.61
CA TRP A 213 22.05 -14.31 -9.16
C TRP A 213 23.03 -13.74 -10.18
N HIS A 214 22.65 -13.77 -11.46
CA HIS A 214 23.48 -13.22 -12.53
C HIS A 214 22.98 -11.82 -12.91
N TYR A 215 23.79 -10.80 -12.59
CA TYR A 215 23.47 -9.40 -12.88
C TYR A 215 23.28 -9.18 -14.38
N LEU A 216 22.18 -8.52 -14.76
CA LEU A 216 21.87 -8.16 -16.14
C LEU A 216 22.04 -6.67 -16.38
N SER A 217 21.35 -5.83 -15.59
CA SER A 217 21.27 -4.38 -15.83
C SER A 217 20.58 -3.62 -14.71
N PRO A 218 20.68 -2.28 -14.69
CA PRO A 218 19.67 -1.44 -14.08
C PRO A 218 18.37 -1.57 -14.90
N LEU A 219 17.27 -1.92 -14.24
CA LEU A 219 16.00 -2.24 -14.87
C LEU A 219 15.37 -1.04 -15.56
N VAL A 220 15.42 0.12 -14.91
CA VAL A 220 14.82 1.36 -15.40
C VAL A 220 15.89 2.42 -15.52
N ASN A 221 15.86 3.19 -16.62
CA ASN A 221 16.64 4.41 -16.78
C ASN A 221 15.72 5.61 -16.53
N MET A 222 15.72 6.12 -15.31
CA MET A 222 14.87 7.21 -14.88
C MET A 222 15.72 8.30 -14.22
N PRO A 223 15.59 9.57 -14.63
CA PRO A 223 16.32 10.64 -13.98
C PRO A 223 15.84 10.80 -12.53
N ALA A 224 16.74 11.20 -11.65
CA ALA A 224 16.39 11.58 -10.28
C ALA A 224 15.23 12.60 -10.29
N ARG A 225 14.27 12.39 -9.39
CA ARG A 225 13.09 13.25 -9.16
C ARG A 225 12.12 13.30 -10.35
N PHE A 226 12.15 12.30 -11.21
CA PHE A 226 11.21 12.21 -12.31
C PHE A 226 9.77 12.30 -11.80
N GLN A 227 9.00 13.23 -12.36
CA GLN A 227 7.63 13.51 -11.97
C GLN A 227 6.82 13.87 -13.22
N PRO A 228 6.22 12.87 -13.89
CA PRO A 228 5.43 13.04 -15.12
C PRO A 228 4.29 14.04 -14.98
N SER A 229 3.69 14.08 -13.79
CA SER A 229 2.62 15.02 -13.44
C SER A 229 2.77 15.40 -11.98
N GLN A 230 2.64 16.70 -11.70
CA GLN A 230 2.59 17.19 -10.33
C GLN A 230 1.37 16.65 -9.57
N LYS A 231 0.26 16.41 -10.28
CA LYS A 231 -0.99 15.94 -9.70
C LYS A 231 -1.10 14.41 -9.70
N TRP A 232 -0.91 13.76 -10.84
CA TRP A 232 -1.40 12.38 -11.07
C TRP A 232 -0.38 11.25 -10.81
N SER A 233 0.93 11.51 -10.83
CA SER A 233 1.96 10.44 -10.82
C SER A 233 2.91 10.41 -9.63
N GLY A 234 2.88 11.42 -8.76
CA GLY A 234 3.87 11.55 -7.68
C GLY A 234 5.30 11.73 -8.20
N ASN A 235 6.26 11.78 -7.26
CA ASN A 235 7.68 11.96 -7.56
C ASN A 235 8.40 10.61 -7.36
N PHE A 236 9.06 10.10 -8.41
CA PHE A 236 9.75 8.81 -8.36
C PHE A 236 11.06 8.82 -7.57
N GLY A 237 11.45 9.96 -6.98
CA GLY A 237 12.51 10.03 -5.99
C GLY A 237 13.92 9.89 -6.57
N ILE A 238 14.86 9.53 -5.69
CA ILE A 238 16.29 9.36 -5.96
C ILE A 238 16.70 7.90 -5.73
N ASN A 239 16.03 7.23 -4.80
CA ASN A 239 16.23 5.82 -4.45
C ASN A 239 14.88 5.11 -4.42
N TRP A 240 14.85 3.84 -4.84
CA TRP A 240 13.70 2.97 -4.69
C TRP A 240 13.90 1.93 -3.59
N GLU A 241 12.79 1.52 -2.99
CA GLU A 241 12.65 0.46 -1.99
C GLU A 241 11.53 -0.49 -2.42
N CYS A 242 11.61 -1.75 -1.98
CA CYS A 242 10.56 -2.77 -2.16
C CYS A 242 9.99 -2.87 -3.59
N VAL A 243 10.84 -2.79 -4.62
CA VAL A 243 10.41 -2.90 -6.02
C VAL A 243 9.92 -4.31 -6.29
N ASN A 244 8.71 -4.46 -6.83
CA ASN A 244 8.24 -5.73 -7.39
C ASN A 244 7.84 -5.53 -8.85
N PHE A 245 8.14 -6.51 -9.71
CA PHE A 245 7.61 -6.56 -11.06
C PHE A 245 6.39 -7.47 -11.13
N LEU A 246 5.40 -7.05 -11.92
CA LEU A 246 4.16 -7.79 -12.16
C LEU A 246 3.83 -7.80 -13.65
N THR A 247 3.05 -8.79 -14.07
CA THR A 247 2.34 -8.78 -15.35
C THR A 247 0.86 -8.80 -15.04
N LEU A 248 0.14 -7.74 -15.45
CA LEU A 248 -1.27 -7.55 -15.19
C LEU A 248 -2.06 -7.62 -16.50
N GLU A 249 -3.18 -8.33 -16.48
CA GLU A 249 -3.94 -8.67 -17.68
C GLU A 249 -5.40 -8.27 -17.58
N ALA A 250 -5.97 -7.84 -18.72
CA ALA A 250 -7.38 -7.52 -18.90
C ALA A 250 -7.83 -7.98 -20.30
N GLY A 251 -8.51 -9.13 -20.35
CA GLY A 251 -8.85 -9.79 -21.62
C GLY A 251 -7.58 -10.21 -22.35
N SER A 252 -7.39 -9.75 -23.59
CA SER A 252 -6.17 -10.00 -24.37
C SER A 252 -5.06 -8.96 -24.16
N ASN A 253 -5.29 -7.96 -23.31
CA ASN A 253 -4.31 -6.91 -23.04
C ASN A 253 -3.48 -7.27 -21.82
N SER A 254 -2.18 -7.04 -21.91
CA SER A 254 -1.23 -7.25 -20.82
C SER A 254 -0.35 -6.01 -20.67
N ARG A 255 0.05 -5.71 -19.43
CA ARG A 255 0.96 -4.61 -19.09
C ARG A 255 2.01 -5.09 -18.10
N VAL A 256 3.25 -4.65 -18.30
CA VAL A 256 4.34 -4.82 -17.34
C VAL A 256 4.27 -3.70 -16.31
N CYS A 257 4.08 -4.07 -15.05
CA CYS A 257 3.93 -3.15 -13.93
C CYS A 257 5.14 -3.26 -13.00
N LEU A 258 5.59 -2.13 -12.47
CA LEU A 258 6.41 -2.07 -11.28
C LEU A 258 5.61 -1.40 -10.17
N ILE A 259 5.59 -1.98 -8.97
CA ILE A 259 5.24 -1.27 -7.74
C ILE A 259 6.53 -0.98 -6.98
N LEU A 260 6.59 0.17 -6.31
CA LEU A 260 7.81 0.63 -5.67
C LEU A 260 7.54 1.66 -4.59
N GLY A 261 8.38 1.66 -3.56
CA GLY A 261 8.57 2.80 -2.68
C GLY A 261 9.58 3.75 -3.30
N ALA A 262 9.24 5.04 -3.40
CA ALA A 262 10.17 6.09 -3.82
C ALA A 262 10.61 6.92 -2.61
N GLU A 263 11.90 7.05 -2.40
CA GLU A 263 12.50 7.93 -1.40
C GLU A 263 13.18 9.12 -2.06
N GLY A 264 13.14 10.27 -1.37
CA GLY A 264 13.83 11.45 -1.82
C GLY A 264 13.45 12.66 -0.98
N ASP A 265 13.20 13.75 -1.68
CA ASP A 265 13.53 15.10 -1.20
C ASP A 265 12.43 16.10 -1.60
N ILE A 266 11.54 15.66 -2.50
CA ILE A 266 10.37 16.39 -2.93
C ILE A 266 9.16 15.79 -2.19
N GLU A 267 8.74 16.50 -1.16
CA GLU A 267 7.54 16.15 -0.39
C GLU A 267 6.26 16.64 -1.08
N ARG A 268 5.17 15.94 -0.84
CA ARG A 268 3.82 16.33 -1.25
C ARG A 268 3.47 17.69 -0.66
N GLU A 269 2.91 18.56 -1.50
CA GLU A 269 2.69 19.97 -1.16
C GLU A 269 1.87 20.16 0.14
N HIS A 270 0.80 19.38 0.31
CA HIS A 270 -0.06 19.48 1.50
C HIS A 270 0.64 19.05 2.80
N ILE A 271 1.62 18.16 2.73
CA ILE A 271 2.44 17.75 3.88
C ILE A 271 3.51 18.80 4.15
N ARG A 272 4.20 19.26 3.11
CA ARG A 272 5.23 20.31 3.22
C ARG A 272 4.69 21.62 3.79
N ASN A 273 3.46 21.98 3.42
CA ASN A 273 2.83 23.23 3.86
C ASN A 273 2.15 23.10 5.24
N TYR A 274 2.20 21.92 5.88
CA TYR A 274 1.65 21.74 7.21
C TYR A 274 2.59 22.33 8.26
N GLU A 275 2.12 23.35 8.98
CA GLU A 275 2.81 23.93 10.13
C GLU A 275 2.54 23.08 11.37
N GLY A 276 3.47 22.18 11.71
CA GLY A 276 3.39 21.33 12.90
C GLY A 276 4.17 21.85 14.11
N ASP A 277 3.91 21.26 15.29
CA ASP A 277 4.74 21.48 16.47
C ASP A 277 6.14 20.86 16.26
N ALA A 278 7.19 21.61 16.63
CA ALA A 278 8.58 21.19 16.50
C ALA A 278 8.93 19.94 17.34
N HIS A 279 8.12 19.56 18.33
CA HIS A 279 8.36 18.38 19.15
C HIS A 279 8.06 17.04 18.43
N ILE A 280 7.21 17.04 17.39
CA ILE A 280 6.88 15.83 16.63
C ILE A 280 7.83 15.72 15.43
N PRO A 281 8.62 14.63 15.29
CA PRO A 281 9.55 14.48 14.17
C PRO A 281 8.83 14.63 12.82
N PRO A 282 9.42 15.28 11.80
CA PRO A 282 8.82 15.37 10.47
C PRO A 282 8.59 13.97 9.89
N ARG A 283 7.57 13.84 9.05
CA ARG A 283 7.34 12.59 8.30
C ARG A 283 8.53 12.32 7.38
N THR A 284 8.82 11.05 7.14
CA THR A 284 9.78 10.63 6.13
C THR A 284 9.26 11.01 4.75
N VAL A 285 10.07 11.69 3.94
CA VAL A 285 9.69 12.09 2.58
C VAL A 285 9.75 10.88 1.66
N ARG A 286 8.59 10.29 1.38
CA ARG A 286 8.45 9.09 0.57
C ARG A 286 7.08 8.98 -0.09
N SER A 287 6.98 8.16 -1.12
CA SER A 287 5.72 7.88 -1.82
C SER A 287 5.65 6.42 -2.27
N LEU A 288 4.48 5.79 -2.09
CA LEU A 288 4.22 4.46 -2.62
C LEU A 288 3.59 4.58 -4.00
N LEU A 289 4.33 4.17 -5.03
CA LEU A 289 4.02 4.43 -6.43
C LEU A 289 3.92 3.14 -7.23
N TRP A 290 3.38 3.29 -8.43
CA TRP A 290 3.42 2.28 -9.47
C TRP A 290 3.72 2.92 -10.82
N MET A 291 4.26 2.12 -11.74
CA MET A 291 4.38 2.47 -13.15
C MET A 291 4.11 1.28 -14.04
N PHE A 292 3.43 1.51 -15.15
CA PHE A 292 3.49 0.63 -16.31
C PHE A 292 4.63 1.06 -17.22
N GLY A 293 5.17 0.09 -17.96
CA GLY A 293 6.22 0.34 -18.92
C GLY A 293 6.32 -0.70 -20.02
N ASP A 294 7.03 -0.33 -21.08
CA ASP A 294 7.34 -1.21 -22.19
C ASP A 294 8.66 -1.94 -21.94
N LEU A 295 8.67 -3.26 -22.16
CA LEU A 295 9.92 -4.03 -22.16
C LEU A 295 10.71 -3.73 -23.43
N ARG A 296 11.99 -3.40 -23.26
CA ARG A 296 12.98 -3.24 -24.33
C ARG A 296 14.19 -4.11 -24.06
N VAL A 297 14.85 -4.55 -25.13
CA VAL A 297 16.18 -5.17 -25.07
C VAL A 297 17.04 -4.48 -26.10
N GLU A 298 18.10 -3.83 -25.62
CA GLU A 298 19.16 -3.29 -26.46
C GLU A 298 20.45 -4.04 -26.15
N ASN A 299 21.10 -4.63 -27.15
CA ASN A 299 22.34 -5.40 -26.96
C ASN A 299 22.25 -6.50 -25.86
N ASN A 300 21.14 -7.26 -25.83
CA ASN A 300 20.83 -8.26 -24.79
C ASN A 300 20.64 -7.71 -23.37
N VAL A 301 20.54 -6.39 -23.20
CA VAL A 301 20.25 -5.75 -21.91
C VAL A 301 18.76 -5.43 -21.81
N PRO A 302 17.99 -6.16 -20.98
CA PRO A 302 16.58 -5.86 -20.74
C PRO A 302 16.40 -4.60 -19.90
N ARG A 303 15.37 -3.83 -20.25
CA ARG A 303 14.93 -2.61 -19.57
C ARG A 303 13.41 -2.46 -19.61
N VAL A 304 12.88 -1.69 -18.67
CA VAL A 304 11.49 -1.21 -18.68
C VAL A 304 11.52 0.30 -18.91
N GLU A 305 10.88 0.75 -19.99
CA GLU A 305 10.68 2.15 -20.30
C GLU A 305 9.34 2.64 -19.74
N TYR A 306 9.35 3.70 -18.95
CA TYR A 306 8.13 4.27 -18.37
C TYR A 306 7.13 4.70 -19.47
N THR A 307 5.86 4.33 -19.29
CA THR A 307 4.76 4.80 -20.15
C THR A 307 3.79 5.68 -19.36
N TYR A 308 3.23 5.17 -18.26
CA TYR A 308 2.30 5.89 -17.38
C TYR A 308 2.33 5.29 -15.96
N GLY A 309 1.89 6.03 -14.95
CA GLY A 309 2.11 5.68 -13.55
C GLY A 309 1.41 6.60 -12.56
N GLY A 310 1.31 6.15 -11.31
CA GLY A 310 0.45 6.78 -10.31
C GLY A 310 0.89 6.50 -8.88
N TYR A 311 0.15 7.08 -7.94
CA TYR A 311 0.19 6.64 -6.55
C TYR A 311 -0.46 5.26 -6.42
N LEU A 312 0.21 4.35 -5.74
CA LEU A 312 -0.37 3.07 -5.33
C LEU A 312 -1.19 3.23 -4.05
N ASP A 313 -0.76 4.13 -3.18
CA ASP A 313 -1.53 4.64 -2.05
C ASP A 313 -1.24 6.14 -1.90
N CYS A 314 -2.29 6.95 -1.75
CA CYS A 314 -2.18 8.40 -1.65
C CYS A 314 -1.97 8.90 -0.21
N GLY A 315 -1.90 8.00 0.79
CA GLY A 315 -1.76 8.32 2.19
C GLY A 315 -0.33 8.12 2.70
N SER A 316 -0.20 7.57 3.90
CA SER A 316 1.08 7.30 4.55
C SER A 316 1.60 5.87 4.31
N SER A 317 0.80 4.99 3.69
CA SER A 317 1.19 3.59 3.44
C SER A 317 2.44 3.48 2.56
N TYR A 318 3.30 2.51 2.85
CA TYR A 318 4.59 2.32 2.20
C TYR A 318 5.05 0.86 2.17
N ALA A 319 6.23 0.61 1.56
CA ALA A 319 6.92 -0.68 1.53
C ALA A 319 6.03 -1.85 1.05
N ALA A 320 5.33 -1.67 -0.08
CA ALA A 320 4.48 -2.72 -0.61
C ALA A 320 5.30 -3.94 -1.06
N ASN A 321 4.79 -5.13 -0.75
CA ASN A 321 5.34 -6.39 -1.20
C ASN A 321 4.18 -7.29 -1.65
N SER A 322 4.39 -8.07 -2.70
CA SER A 322 3.31 -8.77 -3.39
C SER A 322 3.70 -10.19 -3.80
N PHE A 323 2.70 -10.99 -4.13
CA PHE A 323 2.88 -12.29 -4.75
C PHE A 323 1.69 -12.60 -5.65
N PHE A 324 1.91 -13.46 -6.64
CA PHE A 324 0.81 -14.03 -7.41
C PHE A 324 0.22 -15.20 -6.63
N ASP A 325 -1.05 -15.10 -6.22
CA ASP A 325 -1.74 -16.18 -5.53
C ASP A 325 -2.13 -17.28 -6.55
N PRO A 326 -1.50 -18.47 -6.49
CA PRO A 326 -1.77 -19.53 -7.45
C PRO A 326 -3.18 -20.13 -7.30
N VAL A 327 -3.86 -19.93 -6.16
CA VAL A 327 -5.21 -20.42 -5.89
C VAL A 327 -6.25 -19.50 -6.52
N SER A 328 -6.21 -18.21 -6.17
CA SER A 328 -7.20 -17.25 -6.66
C SER A 328 -6.86 -16.61 -8.00
N LYS A 329 -5.63 -16.81 -8.51
CA LYS A 329 -5.11 -16.19 -9.75
C LYS A 329 -5.12 -14.66 -9.70
N ARG A 330 -4.89 -14.11 -8.51
CA ARG A 330 -4.82 -12.66 -8.25
C ARG A 330 -3.41 -12.29 -7.81
N HIS A 331 -2.99 -11.05 -8.11
CA HIS A 331 -1.82 -10.47 -7.44
C HIS A 331 -2.26 -9.88 -6.11
N ILE A 332 -1.74 -10.41 -5.01
CA ILE A 332 -2.05 -9.97 -3.66
C ILE A 332 -0.88 -9.15 -3.13
N MET A 333 -1.18 -7.96 -2.60
CA MET A 333 -0.22 -7.01 -2.06
C MET A 333 -0.48 -6.75 -0.58
N HIS A 334 0.60 -6.64 0.17
CA HIS A 334 0.65 -6.17 1.55
C HIS A 334 1.47 -4.89 1.61
N ALA A 335 1.10 -3.96 2.50
CA ALA A 335 1.86 -2.73 2.73
C ALA A 335 1.91 -2.40 4.24
N TRP A 336 2.76 -1.44 4.61
CA TRP A 336 2.90 -0.95 5.98
C TRP A 336 2.29 0.44 6.13
N ILE A 337 1.53 0.66 7.19
CA ILE A 337 1.01 1.96 7.61
C ILE A 337 1.85 2.44 8.81
N PRO A 338 2.67 3.48 8.63
CA PRO A 338 3.56 4.01 9.66
C PRO A 338 2.82 4.89 10.69
N GLU A 339 3.32 4.97 11.91
CA GLU A 339 2.88 5.94 12.92
C GLU A 339 3.87 7.12 13.05
N GLU A 340 3.96 7.93 12.00
CA GLU A 340 4.86 9.10 11.92
C GLU A 340 4.22 10.41 12.42
N ASP A 341 2.98 10.34 12.89
CA ASP A 341 2.22 11.47 13.41
C ASP A 341 2.28 11.57 14.96
N ILE A 342 3.13 10.77 15.60
CA ILE A 342 3.31 10.72 17.07
C ILE A 342 4.81 10.71 17.44
N PRO A 343 5.20 11.20 18.63
CA PRO A 343 6.57 11.09 19.12
C PRO A 343 6.89 9.68 19.62
N ALA A 344 8.18 9.33 19.68
CA ALA A 344 8.64 8.03 20.17
C ALA A 344 8.17 7.70 21.60
N SER A 345 8.05 8.71 22.47
CA SER A 345 7.49 8.54 23.82
C SER A 345 6.05 8.04 23.81
N TYR A 346 5.22 8.57 22.90
CA TYR A 346 3.84 8.14 22.73
C TYR A 346 3.78 6.68 22.28
N ALA A 347 4.58 6.30 21.28
CA ALA A 347 4.66 4.92 20.80
C ALA A 347 5.12 3.96 21.91
N LYS A 348 6.09 4.38 22.72
CA LYS A 348 6.59 3.61 23.88
C LYS A 348 5.50 3.38 24.92
N ASP A 349 4.72 4.42 25.25
CA ASP A 349 3.60 4.32 26.20
C ASP A 349 2.48 3.43 25.65
N LYS A 350 2.24 3.48 24.33
CA LYS A 350 1.29 2.63 23.60
C LYS A 350 1.74 1.16 23.55
N GLY A 351 3.05 0.91 23.54
CA GLY A 351 3.67 -0.42 23.50
C GLY A 351 3.72 -1.07 22.11
N TRP A 352 3.39 -0.34 21.04
CA TRP A 352 3.47 -0.79 19.65
C TRP A 352 3.63 0.39 18.70
N ASN A 353 4.16 0.14 17.50
CA ASN A 353 4.34 1.16 16.47
C ASN A 353 4.26 0.52 15.07
N GLY A 354 3.34 1.03 14.24
CA GLY A 354 3.12 0.57 12.88
C GLY A 354 2.06 -0.54 12.77
N ALA A 355 1.41 -0.60 11.61
CA ALA A 355 0.40 -1.62 11.29
C ALA A 355 0.61 -2.14 9.86
N LEU A 356 0.25 -3.40 9.59
CA LEU A 356 0.10 -3.85 8.21
C LEU A 356 -1.26 -3.42 7.66
N ALA A 357 -1.28 -2.86 6.46
CA ALA A 357 -2.51 -2.54 5.72
C ALA A 357 -3.32 -3.81 5.45
N ILE A 358 -4.63 -3.64 5.25
CA ILE A 358 -5.48 -4.72 4.74
C ILE A 358 -4.90 -5.21 3.40
N PRO A 359 -4.79 -6.53 3.17
CA PRO A 359 -4.29 -7.05 1.91
C PRO A 359 -5.13 -6.57 0.73
N ARG A 360 -4.47 -6.27 -0.39
CA ARG A 360 -5.10 -5.68 -1.57
C ARG A 360 -4.89 -6.57 -2.78
N GLU A 361 -5.89 -6.63 -3.64
CA GLU A 361 -5.75 -7.18 -4.99
C GLU A 361 -5.26 -6.07 -5.93
N LEU A 362 -4.22 -6.38 -6.71
CA LEU A 362 -3.75 -5.56 -7.82
C LEU A 362 -4.14 -6.22 -9.15
N PHE A 363 -4.68 -5.44 -10.08
CA PHE A 363 -5.12 -5.95 -11.39
C PHE A 363 -5.05 -4.86 -12.46
N LEU A 364 -5.12 -5.25 -13.74
CA LEU A 364 -5.24 -4.28 -14.83
C LEU A 364 -6.71 -3.85 -14.92
N LEU A 365 -7.01 -2.62 -14.50
CA LEU A 365 -8.36 -2.10 -14.62
C LEU A 365 -8.58 -1.59 -16.05
N SER A 366 -9.65 -2.06 -16.68
CA SER A 366 -10.07 -1.66 -18.02
C SER A 366 -11.47 -1.06 -17.96
N ALA A 367 -11.65 0.15 -18.49
CA ALA A 367 -12.95 0.78 -18.64
C ALA A 367 -13.18 1.20 -20.09
N SER A 368 -14.14 0.56 -20.74
CA SER A 368 -14.54 0.86 -22.12
C SER A 368 -15.58 1.98 -22.19
N ASN A 369 -15.75 2.52 -23.39
CA ASN A 369 -16.74 3.54 -23.74
C ASN A 369 -16.57 4.84 -22.94
N VAL A 370 -15.36 5.15 -22.47
CA VAL A 370 -15.04 6.38 -21.74
C VAL A 370 -14.94 7.52 -22.74
N THR A 371 -15.72 8.58 -22.55
CA THR A 371 -15.71 9.76 -23.42
C THR A 371 -14.77 10.83 -22.90
N ARG A 372 -14.72 11.02 -21.57
CA ARG A 372 -13.86 11.98 -20.86
C ARG A 372 -13.84 11.70 -19.36
N ALA A 373 -12.86 12.26 -18.66
CA ALA A 373 -12.91 12.42 -17.21
C ALA A 373 -13.76 13.65 -16.82
N LEU A 374 -13.88 13.91 -15.52
CA LEU A 374 -14.72 14.99 -14.99
C LEU A 374 -14.31 16.36 -15.51
N TYR A 375 -13.03 16.72 -15.29
CA TYR A 375 -12.47 18.01 -15.68
C TYR A 375 -11.10 17.89 -16.37
N THR A 376 -10.17 17.09 -15.85
CA THR A 376 -8.85 16.93 -16.49
C THR A 376 -9.00 16.20 -17.83
N PRO A 377 -8.42 16.68 -18.94
CA PRO A 377 -8.39 15.93 -20.19
C PRO A 377 -7.74 14.55 -20.00
N LEU A 378 -8.26 13.49 -20.63
CA LEU A 378 -7.70 12.14 -20.50
C LEU A 378 -6.21 12.06 -20.84
N SER A 379 -5.73 12.89 -21.76
CA SER A 379 -4.31 12.98 -22.14
C SER A 379 -3.39 13.57 -21.06
N GLU A 380 -3.94 14.24 -20.05
CA GLU A 380 -3.19 14.87 -18.95
C GLU A 380 -3.22 14.02 -17.65
N ILE A 381 -4.03 12.95 -17.62
CA ILE A 381 -4.08 12.01 -16.51
C ILE A 381 -2.97 10.98 -16.70
N SER A 382 -1.78 11.27 -16.18
CA SER A 382 -0.59 10.44 -16.36
C SER A 382 -0.62 9.08 -15.65
N SER A 383 -1.68 8.78 -14.89
CA SER A 383 -1.97 7.47 -14.30
C SER A 383 -2.96 6.64 -15.13
N VAL A 384 -3.31 7.09 -16.33
CA VAL A 384 -4.27 6.41 -17.22
C VAL A 384 -3.73 6.37 -18.65
N GLU A 385 -3.72 5.19 -19.25
CA GLU A 385 -3.62 5.04 -20.70
C GLU A 385 -5.00 5.14 -21.31
N HIS A 386 -5.14 5.86 -22.42
CA HIS A 386 -6.39 5.93 -23.19
C HIS A 386 -6.15 5.43 -24.62
N VAL A 387 -6.95 4.46 -25.05
CA VAL A 387 -6.93 3.89 -26.39
C VAL A 387 -8.20 4.33 -27.12
N PRO A 388 -8.12 5.23 -28.12
CA PRO A 388 -9.29 5.71 -28.83
C PRO A 388 -10.04 4.60 -29.58
N ASN A 389 -11.37 4.62 -29.49
CA ASN A 389 -12.28 3.78 -30.26
C ASN A 389 -12.76 4.53 -31.52
N GLN A 390 -13.30 3.79 -32.50
CA GLN A 390 -13.79 4.37 -33.77
C GLN A 390 -15.02 5.28 -33.60
N ASP A 391 -15.77 5.12 -32.51
CA ASP A 391 -16.99 5.88 -32.21
C ASP A 391 -16.71 7.20 -31.45
N GLY A 392 -15.43 7.54 -31.25
CA GLY A 392 -15.01 8.74 -30.51
C GLY A 392 -14.94 8.57 -29.00
N SER A 393 -15.34 7.41 -28.45
CA SER A 393 -15.01 7.02 -27.08
C SER A 393 -13.59 6.47 -26.99
N ALA A 394 -13.16 6.06 -25.80
CA ALA A 394 -11.90 5.38 -25.56
C ALA A 394 -12.09 4.19 -24.61
N THR A 395 -11.18 3.23 -24.70
CA THR A 395 -10.94 2.26 -23.64
C THR A 395 -9.75 2.76 -22.82
N ILE A 396 -9.93 2.91 -21.52
CA ILE A 396 -8.85 3.31 -20.61
C ILE A 396 -8.28 2.10 -19.87
N TYR A 397 -6.98 2.14 -19.59
CA TYR A 397 -6.27 1.18 -18.77
C TYR A 397 -5.53 1.89 -17.63
N THR A 398 -5.62 1.36 -16.42
CA THR A 398 -4.92 1.86 -15.23
C THR A 398 -4.67 0.72 -14.25
N LEU A 399 -3.91 0.98 -13.19
CA LEU A 399 -3.75 0.03 -12.11
C LEU A 399 -5.04 -0.01 -11.29
N GLY A 400 -5.68 -1.19 -11.26
CA GLY A 400 -6.75 -1.50 -10.33
C GLY A 400 -6.19 -1.87 -8.96
N ILE A 401 -6.80 -1.33 -7.91
CA ILE A 401 -6.47 -1.63 -6.52
C ILE A 401 -7.75 -1.67 -5.67
N ARG A 402 -7.94 -2.75 -4.92
CA ARG A 402 -9.06 -2.91 -3.99
C ARG A 402 -8.68 -3.82 -2.81
N PRO A 403 -9.35 -3.74 -1.64
CA PRO A 403 -9.16 -4.74 -0.60
C PRO A 403 -9.51 -6.13 -1.11
N VAL A 404 -8.82 -7.15 -0.62
CA VAL A 404 -9.16 -8.54 -0.94
C VAL A 404 -10.64 -8.83 -0.64
N GLU A 405 -11.31 -9.53 -1.56
CA GLU A 405 -12.73 -9.92 -1.45
C GLU A 405 -13.06 -10.56 -0.10
N GLU A 406 -12.12 -11.33 0.44
CA GLU A 406 -12.26 -12.13 1.65
C GLU A 406 -12.70 -11.30 2.85
N ILE A 407 -12.36 -10.01 2.90
CA ILE A 407 -12.78 -9.10 3.97
C ILE A 407 -14.32 -9.02 4.12
N VAL A 408 -15.09 -9.28 3.05
CA VAL A 408 -16.56 -9.35 3.10
C VAL A 408 -17.03 -10.43 4.08
N ARG A 409 -16.22 -11.47 4.34
CA ARG A 409 -16.53 -12.50 5.34
C ARG A 409 -16.57 -11.93 6.76
N LEU A 410 -15.84 -10.87 7.05
CA LEU A 410 -15.89 -10.18 8.36
C LEU A 410 -17.26 -9.56 8.61
N ARG A 411 -17.95 -9.11 7.55
CA ARG A 411 -19.32 -8.59 7.64
C ARG A 411 -20.30 -9.64 8.18
N LYS A 412 -20.03 -10.96 8.08
CA LYS A 412 -20.91 -12.00 8.65
C LYS A 412 -20.92 -12.00 10.18
N ARG A 413 -19.92 -11.40 10.82
CA ARG A 413 -19.74 -11.38 12.28
C ARG A 413 -19.85 -9.97 12.87
N HIS A 414 -20.41 -9.02 12.11
CA HIS A 414 -20.66 -7.67 12.61
C HIS A 414 -21.58 -7.71 13.84
N ARG A 415 -21.41 -6.75 14.75
CA ARG A 415 -22.27 -6.59 15.93
C ARG A 415 -23.52 -5.78 15.60
N HIS A 416 -23.34 -4.69 14.87
CA HIS A 416 -24.41 -3.81 14.42
C HIS A 416 -24.21 -3.43 12.96
N SER A 417 -25.31 -3.17 12.26
CA SER A 417 -25.26 -2.66 10.90
C SER A 417 -26.27 -1.54 10.69
N CYS A 418 -25.91 -0.57 9.88
CA CYS A 418 -26.79 0.50 9.44
C CYS A 418 -26.86 0.49 7.92
N GLN A 419 -28.07 0.46 7.38
CA GLN A 419 -28.33 0.62 5.95
C GLN A 419 -29.22 1.85 5.74
N ARG A 420 -28.85 2.67 4.76
CA ARG A 420 -29.68 3.79 4.27
C ARG A 420 -29.62 3.82 2.75
N ARG A 421 -30.67 4.33 2.13
CA ARG A 421 -30.81 4.42 0.68
C ARG A 421 -31.47 5.73 0.29
N TYR A 422 -31.18 6.19 -0.92
CA TYR A 422 -31.81 7.36 -1.53
C TYR A 422 -31.76 8.62 -0.64
N ILE A 423 -30.57 8.93 -0.11
CA ILE A 423 -30.37 10.17 0.65
C ILE A 423 -29.96 11.28 -0.31
N SER A 424 -30.83 12.27 -0.47
CA SER A 424 -30.52 13.48 -1.24
C SER A 424 -29.70 14.47 -0.41
N LEU A 425 -28.58 14.93 -0.97
CA LEU A 425 -27.63 15.86 -0.34
C LEU A 425 -27.33 17.05 -1.28
N PRO A 426 -27.15 18.28 -0.75
CA PRO A 426 -27.44 18.69 0.62
C PRO A 426 -28.92 18.46 0.98
N PRO A 427 -29.24 18.18 2.25
CA PRO A 427 -30.62 17.90 2.65
C PRO A 427 -31.51 19.15 2.45
N PRO A 428 -32.84 18.99 2.29
CA PRO A 428 -33.76 20.13 2.15
C PRO A 428 -33.79 21.06 3.37
N THR A 429 -33.37 20.55 4.52
CA THR A 429 -33.23 21.30 5.77
C THR A 429 -31.96 22.15 5.76
N ALA A 430 -31.91 23.24 6.53
CA ALA A 430 -30.69 24.03 6.74
C ALA A 430 -29.56 23.29 7.51
N ALA A 431 -29.67 21.96 7.69
CA ALA A 431 -28.66 21.14 8.34
C ALA A 431 -27.44 20.97 7.41
N ALA A 432 -26.24 21.12 7.98
CA ALA A 432 -24.98 21.01 7.25
C ALA A 432 -24.64 19.56 6.84
N SER A 433 -25.23 18.56 7.48
CA SER A 433 -25.03 17.14 7.19
C SER A 433 -26.28 16.31 7.51
N HIS A 434 -26.30 15.06 7.05
CA HIS A 434 -27.33 14.07 7.32
C HIS A 434 -26.74 12.93 8.18
N ALA A 435 -27.25 12.75 9.40
CA ALA A 435 -26.79 11.68 10.29
C ALA A 435 -27.17 10.29 9.74
N LEU A 436 -26.21 9.36 9.69
CA LEU A 436 -26.44 7.98 9.24
C LEU A 436 -26.65 7.05 10.43
N CYS A 437 -25.66 6.97 11.32
CA CYS A 437 -25.70 6.21 12.57
C CYS A 437 -24.61 6.70 13.54
N SER A 438 -24.55 6.07 14.70
CA SER A 438 -23.41 6.16 15.62
C SER A 438 -22.79 4.77 15.82
N THR A 439 -21.48 4.74 16.09
CA THR A 439 -20.72 3.51 16.38
C THR A 439 -20.12 3.63 17.78
N SER A 440 -20.28 2.60 18.60
CA SER A 440 -19.64 2.46 19.92
C SER A 440 -18.27 1.76 19.82
N SER A 441 -17.98 1.09 18.70
CA SER A 441 -16.71 0.46 18.36
C SER A 441 -15.91 1.36 17.41
N THR A 442 -14.59 1.38 17.57
CA THR A 442 -13.65 2.05 16.64
C THR A 442 -13.42 1.24 15.36
N THR A 443 -13.76 -0.05 15.39
CA THR A 443 -13.68 -0.96 14.23
C THR A 443 -15.02 -1.06 13.51
N TRP A 444 -15.06 -0.59 12.26
CA TRP A 444 -16.22 -0.65 11.38
C TRP A 444 -15.82 -0.47 9.90
N GLU A 445 -16.70 -0.85 9.01
CA GLU A 445 -16.59 -0.66 7.57
C GLU A 445 -17.81 0.10 7.03
N LEU A 446 -17.60 1.06 6.14
CA LEU A 446 -18.63 1.76 5.38
C LEU A 446 -18.43 1.47 3.89
N ASP A 447 -19.52 1.20 3.17
CA ASP A 447 -19.56 0.95 1.73
C ASP A 447 -20.73 1.76 1.15
N ALA A 448 -20.46 2.65 0.19
CA ALA A 448 -21.46 3.56 -0.35
C ALA A 448 -21.33 3.76 -1.87
N GLU A 449 -22.48 3.92 -2.52
CA GLU A 449 -22.61 4.35 -3.91
C GLU A 449 -23.32 5.70 -3.97
N ILE A 450 -22.70 6.66 -4.67
CA ILE A 450 -23.10 8.06 -4.67
C ILE A 450 -23.18 8.57 -6.12
N THR A 451 -24.37 9.00 -6.53
CA THR A 451 -24.59 9.71 -7.79
C THR A 451 -24.34 11.20 -7.58
N ILE A 452 -23.50 11.80 -8.42
CA ILE A 452 -23.09 13.21 -8.30
C ILE A 452 -23.55 13.97 -9.56
N ASN A 453 -24.17 15.13 -9.38
CA ASN A 453 -24.29 16.12 -10.44
C ASN A 453 -23.13 17.13 -10.32
N PRO A 454 -22.08 17.00 -11.14
CA PRO A 454 -20.88 17.82 -10.99
C PRO A 454 -21.09 19.28 -11.40
N SER A 455 -22.18 19.64 -12.08
CA SER A 455 -22.46 21.04 -12.43
C SER A 455 -22.80 21.89 -11.20
N CYS A 456 -23.26 21.25 -10.12
CA CYS A 456 -23.72 21.96 -8.92
C CYS A 456 -23.34 21.27 -7.60
N CYS A 457 -22.45 20.28 -7.63
CA CYS A 457 -21.84 19.68 -6.43
C CYS A 457 -20.36 20.06 -6.35
N PHE A 458 -19.97 20.72 -5.25
CA PHE A 458 -18.61 21.19 -5.00
C PHE A 458 -17.82 20.25 -4.08
N GLU A 459 -18.48 19.63 -3.11
CA GLU A 459 -17.90 18.64 -2.21
C GLU A 459 -18.94 17.60 -1.82
N VAL A 460 -18.53 16.35 -1.64
CA VAL A 460 -19.37 15.27 -1.09
C VAL A 460 -18.53 14.32 -0.27
N GLY A 461 -19.10 13.76 0.80
CA GLY A 461 -18.44 12.71 1.56
C GLY A 461 -19.05 12.45 2.93
N PHE A 462 -18.19 12.11 3.88
CA PHE A 462 -18.58 11.66 5.21
C PHE A 462 -17.79 12.37 6.30
N HIS A 463 -18.50 12.80 7.34
CA HIS A 463 -17.89 13.06 8.64
C HIS A 463 -17.96 11.79 9.47
N ILE A 464 -16.82 11.40 10.02
CA ILE A 464 -16.67 10.20 10.84
C ILE A 464 -16.02 10.55 12.17
N ARG A 465 -16.15 9.66 13.15
CA ARG A 465 -15.52 9.78 14.48
C ARG A 465 -15.86 11.12 15.14
N HIS A 466 -17.08 11.61 14.93
CA HIS A 466 -17.45 12.95 15.36
C HIS A 466 -18.35 12.95 16.59
N ASN A 467 -18.19 13.96 17.45
CA ASN A 467 -19.13 14.23 18.54
C ASN A 467 -20.30 15.09 18.03
N SER A 468 -21.26 15.40 18.90
CA SER A 468 -22.50 16.09 18.52
C SER A 468 -22.29 17.52 18.03
N ASP A 469 -21.27 18.22 18.51
CA ASP A 469 -20.97 19.62 18.14
C ASP A 469 -19.91 19.74 17.05
N MET A 470 -19.40 18.62 16.52
CA MET A 470 -18.36 18.53 15.49
C MET A 470 -17.02 19.17 15.90
N SER A 471 -16.78 19.40 17.19
CA SER A 471 -15.49 19.88 17.69
C SER A 471 -14.40 18.80 17.54
N ILE A 472 -14.80 17.52 17.62
CA ILE A 472 -14.00 16.37 17.22
C ILE A 472 -14.63 15.81 15.96
N CYS A 473 -13.87 15.69 14.88
CA CYS A 473 -14.36 15.22 13.59
C CYS A 473 -13.20 14.89 12.65
N THR A 474 -13.31 13.77 11.93
CA THR A 474 -12.51 13.49 10.73
C THR A 474 -13.42 13.56 9.51
N THR A 475 -12.97 14.16 8.41
CA THR A 475 -13.79 14.34 7.20
C THR A 475 -13.13 13.68 6.00
N ILE A 476 -13.81 12.70 5.40
CA ILE A 476 -13.44 12.14 4.09
C ILE A 476 -14.28 12.84 3.04
N LYS A 477 -13.66 13.44 2.03
CA LYS A 477 -14.39 14.17 0.99
C LYS A 477 -13.79 13.99 -0.39
N PHE A 478 -14.67 13.95 -1.39
CA PHE A 478 -14.34 14.11 -2.80
C PHE A 478 -14.76 15.53 -3.24
N SER A 479 -13.84 16.24 -3.89
CA SER A 479 -14.07 17.54 -4.50
C SER A 479 -14.08 17.37 -6.03
N PRO A 480 -15.25 17.36 -6.69
CA PRO A 480 -15.33 17.09 -8.14
C PRO A 480 -14.51 18.06 -8.98
N GLN A 481 -14.59 19.36 -8.70
CA GLN A 481 -13.86 20.39 -9.44
C GLN A 481 -12.33 20.25 -9.34
N GLU A 482 -11.85 19.89 -8.15
CA GLU A 482 -10.43 19.69 -7.91
C GLU A 482 -9.94 18.29 -8.30
N GLU A 483 -10.85 17.38 -8.64
CA GLU A 483 -10.58 15.95 -8.87
C GLU A 483 -9.62 15.39 -7.81
N THR A 484 -10.01 15.56 -6.54
CA THR A 484 -9.19 15.21 -5.37
C THR A 484 -10.06 14.55 -4.31
N LEU A 485 -9.61 13.41 -3.79
CA LEU A 485 -10.15 12.77 -2.60
C LEU A 485 -9.20 13.07 -1.43
N SER A 486 -9.76 13.51 -0.30
CA SER A 486 -8.98 13.94 0.87
C SER A 486 -9.56 13.44 2.18
N ILE A 487 -8.68 13.33 3.18
CA ILE A 487 -9.00 13.09 4.58
C ILE A 487 -8.51 14.29 5.37
N ASN A 488 -9.44 15.11 5.86
CA ASN A 488 -9.14 16.20 6.78
C ASN A 488 -9.11 15.66 8.22
N LYS A 489 -7.95 15.79 8.86
CA LYS A 489 -7.65 15.33 10.22
C LYS A 489 -7.52 16.48 11.23
N GLU A 490 -7.66 17.74 10.82
CA GLU A 490 -7.39 18.93 11.66
C GLU A 490 -8.14 18.90 13.00
N ARG A 491 -9.38 18.41 13.00
CA ARG A 491 -10.24 18.28 14.19
C ARG A 491 -10.31 16.86 14.75
N SER A 492 -9.41 15.96 14.36
CA SER A 492 -9.44 14.57 14.83
C SER A 492 -9.07 14.45 16.33
N THR A 493 -8.20 15.33 16.82
CA THR A 493 -7.78 15.41 18.22
C THR A 493 -7.23 16.80 18.54
N SER A 494 -7.23 17.19 19.82
CA SER A 494 -6.55 18.38 20.33
C SER A 494 -5.27 18.07 21.10
N ASP A 495 -4.83 16.81 21.11
CA ASP A 495 -3.58 16.38 21.76
C ASP A 495 -2.38 17.04 21.05
N PRO A 496 -1.58 17.89 21.74
CA PRO A 496 -0.44 18.57 21.14
C PRO A 496 0.70 17.62 20.75
N ASN A 497 0.67 16.37 21.21
CA ASN A 497 1.66 15.34 20.84
C ASN A 497 1.27 14.58 19.57
N ILE A 498 0.22 15.01 18.85
CA ILE A 498 -0.24 14.33 17.65
C ILE A 498 -0.28 15.32 16.47
N ARG A 499 0.31 14.89 15.35
CA ARG A 499 0.26 15.62 14.08
C ARG A 499 -1.05 15.28 13.36
N ASN A 500 -1.85 16.31 13.09
CA ASN A 500 -3.14 16.18 12.42
C ASN A 500 -3.07 16.59 10.93
N CYS A 501 -1.94 16.30 10.28
CA CYS A 501 -1.72 16.65 8.87
C CYS A 501 -2.75 15.98 7.97
N ASN A 502 -3.42 16.72 7.10
CA ASN A 502 -4.38 16.15 6.15
C ASN A 502 -3.70 15.20 5.15
N GLU A 503 -4.47 14.30 4.56
CA GLU A 503 -4.03 13.45 3.45
C GLU A 503 -4.89 13.74 2.22
N GLN A 504 -4.31 13.65 1.03
CA GLN A 504 -5.06 13.81 -0.21
C GLN A 504 -4.37 13.14 -1.39
N GLY A 505 -5.18 12.74 -2.37
CA GLY A 505 -4.72 12.19 -3.64
C GLY A 505 -5.63 12.56 -4.80
N PRO A 506 -5.09 12.52 -6.03
CA PRO A 506 -5.86 12.82 -7.23
C PRO A 506 -6.88 11.70 -7.49
N PHE A 507 -8.11 12.08 -7.86
CA PHE A 507 -9.19 11.13 -8.16
C PHE A 507 -10.23 11.78 -9.08
N THR A 508 -10.66 11.10 -10.13
CA THR A 508 -11.73 11.58 -11.03
C THR A 508 -12.82 10.52 -11.20
N LEU A 509 -13.93 10.89 -11.84
CA LEU A 509 -14.92 9.95 -12.35
C LEU A 509 -15.00 10.11 -13.86
N PHE A 510 -15.28 9.00 -14.54
CA PHE A 510 -15.36 8.98 -16.00
C PHE A 510 -16.80 9.09 -16.48
N TYR A 511 -16.97 9.92 -17.51
CA TYR A 511 -18.15 9.89 -18.35
C TYR A 511 -18.04 8.74 -19.34
N ARG A 512 -19.16 8.03 -19.53
CA ARG A 512 -19.25 6.89 -20.42
C ARG A 512 -20.50 6.98 -21.28
N THR A 513 -20.43 6.41 -22.47
CA THR A 513 -21.61 6.27 -23.35
C THR A 513 -22.24 4.88 -23.25
N ASP A 514 -23.57 4.85 -23.29
CA ASP A 514 -24.34 3.61 -23.49
C ASP A 514 -24.14 3.05 -24.92
N TYR A 515 -24.40 1.74 -25.09
CA TYR A 515 -24.15 0.89 -26.28
C TYR A 515 -24.40 1.50 -27.67
N PRO A 516 -23.76 0.95 -28.73
CA PRO A 516 -23.93 1.42 -30.11
C PRO A 516 -25.39 1.31 -30.60
N GLY A 517 -25.96 2.40 -31.12
CA GLY A 517 -27.26 2.42 -31.82
C GLY A 517 -28.36 3.27 -31.18
N VAL A 518 -28.10 3.86 -30.02
CA VAL A 518 -28.92 4.92 -29.38
C VAL A 518 -28.11 6.22 -29.41
N GLU A 519 -28.75 7.39 -29.43
CA GLU A 519 -28.00 8.63 -29.22
C GLU A 519 -27.18 8.53 -27.92
N PRO A 520 -25.86 8.77 -27.97
CA PRO A 520 -24.99 8.73 -26.80
C PRO A 520 -25.54 9.59 -25.67
N LYS A 521 -26.04 8.97 -24.60
CA LYS A 521 -26.20 9.67 -23.32
C LYS A 521 -24.88 9.56 -22.59
N ASP A 522 -24.12 10.65 -22.61
CA ASP A 522 -22.90 10.80 -21.82
C ASP A 522 -23.28 10.75 -20.33
N LYS A 523 -22.98 9.63 -19.66
CA LYS A 523 -23.35 9.39 -18.27
C LYS A 523 -22.11 9.36 -17.39
N LEU A 524 -22.10 10.18 -16.34
CA LEU A 524 -21.08 10.09 -15.29
C LEU A 524 -21.28 8.81 -14.49
N GLU A 525 -20.18 8.07 -14.25
CA GLU A 525 -20.21 6.94 -13.34
C GLU A 525 -20.45 7.37 -11.87
N SER A 526 -21.04 6.49 -11.08
CA SER A 526 -21.20 6.73 -9.65
C SER A 526 -19.84 6.74 -8.93
N LEU A 527 -19.71 7.55 -7.89
CA LEU A 527 -18.66 7.40 -6.90
C LEU A 527 -18.98 6.18 -6.01
N ARG A 528 -18.12 5.18 -6.01
CA ARG A 528 -18.16 4.04 -5.09
C ARG A 528 -17.04 4.20 -4.09
N ILE A 529 -17.38 4.34 -2.82
CA ILE A 529 -16.41 4.60 -1.76
C ILE A 529 -16.55 3.57 -0.64
N ARG A 530 -15.40 3.05 -0.21
CA ARG A 530 -15.29 2.11 0.88
C ARG A 530 -14.33 2.67 1.92
N ILE A 531 -14.76 2.71 3.17
CA ILE A 531 -13.99 3.25 4.30
C ILE A 531 -13.87 2.17 5.36
N ILE A 532 -12.65 1.80 5.73
CA ILE A 532 -12.35 0.83 6.78
C ILE A 532 -11.72 1.60 7.93
N SER A 533 -12.41 1.64 9.06
CA SER A 533 -11.93 2.21 10.31
C SER A 533 -11.59 1.07 11.26
N ASP A 534 -10.41 1.11 11.86
CA ASP A 534 -9.99 0.12 12.85
C ASP A 534 -9.02 0.74 13.84
N ALA A 535 -9.53 1.05 15.03
CA ALA A 535 -8.79 1.84 16.02
C ALA A 535 -8.25 3.14 15.40
N ASP A 536 -6.94 3.38 15.45
CA ASP A 536 -6.32 4.57 14.87
C ASP A 536 -6.12 4.45 13.34
N THR A 537 -6.27 3.27 12.75
CA THR A 537 -6.06 3.07 11.31
C THR A 537 -7.32 3.44 10.51
N LEU A 538 -7.13 4.11 9.38
CA LEU A 538 -8.18 4.45 8.43
C LEU A 538 -7.71 4.19 7.00
N GLU A 539 -8.46 3.38 6.25
CA GLU A 539 -8.24 3.14 4.83
C GLU A 539 -9.47 3.54 4.01
N VAL A 540 -9.26 4.24 2.90
CA VAL A 540 -10.29 4.69 1.96
C VAL A 540 -9.97 4.18 0.57
N PHE A 541 -10.95 3.54 -0.06
CA PHE A 541 -10.87 3.05 -1.44
C PHE A 541 -11.98 3.67 -2.28
N ALA A 542 -11.68 3.99 -3.54
CA ALA A 542 -12.69 4.52 -4.45
C ALA A 542 -12.57 3.92 -5.86
N ASN A 543 -13.71 3.50 -6.41
CA ASN A 543 -13.90 2.97 -7.78
C ASN A 543 -12.88 1.89 -8.23
N ASP A 544 -12.28 1.16 -7.28
CA ASP A 544 -11.25 0.13 -7.49
C ASP A 544 -9.96 0.62 -8.18
N TRP A 545 -9.63 1.91 -8.15
CA TRP A 545 -8.36 2.45 -8.68
C TRP A 545 -7.72 3.52 -7.78
N PHE A 546 -8.34 3.82 -6.65
CA PHE A 546 -7.83 4.75 -5.65
C PHE A 546 -7.75 4.05 -4.30
N ALA A 547 -6.63 4.26 -3.61
CA ALA A 547 -6.44 3.88 -2.23
C ALA A 547 -5.72 4.99 -1.45
N LEU A 548 -6.11 5.19 -0.19
CA LEU A 548 -5.48 6.11 0.74
C LEU A 548 -5.57 5.51 2.14
N ALA A 549 -4.43 5.20 2.75
CA ALA A 549 -4.34 4.71 4.12
C ALA A 549 -3.58 5.69 5.03
N THR A 550 -4.07 5.94 6.24
CA THR A 550 -3.46 6.86 7.20
C THR A 550 -3.80 6.49 8.64
N MET A 551 -3.13 7.16 9.58
CA MET A 551 -3.47 7.13 11.00
C MET A 551 -4.33 8.33 11.38
N VAL A 552 -5.41 8.08 12.11
CA VAL A 552 -6.33 9.08 12.66
C VAL A 552 -6.47 8.81 14.15
N TYR A 553 -5.84 9.64 14.97
CA TYR A 553 -5.96 9.55 16.42
C TYR A 553 -7.13 10.41 16.87
N SER A 554 -8.02 9.82 17.67
CA SER A 554 -9.15 10.54 18.24
C SER A 554 -9.29 10.20 19.72
N PRO A 555 -9.67 11.15 20.58
CA PRO A 555 -10.02 10.84 21.96
C PRO A 555 -11.24 9.92 22.01
N ASP A 556 -11.42 9.21 23.12
CA ASP A 556 -12.65 8.46 23.33
C ASP A 556 -13.82 9.43 23.58
N ILE A 557 -14.75 9.45 22.64
CA ILE A 557 -15.97 10.26 22.67
C ILE A 557 -17.22 9.42 22.92
N GLY A 558 -17.06 8.15 23.32
CA GLY A 558 -18.13 7.18 23.45
C GLY A 558 -18.73 6.81 22.08
N ALA A 559 -20.05 6.97 21.94
CA ALA A 559 -20.74 6.70 20.68
C ALA A 559 -20.40 7.79 19.65
N ALA A 560 -19.55 7.44 18.69
CA ALA A 560 -19.08 8.34 17.66
C ALA A 560 -20.04 8.41 16.47
N GLY A 561 -20.35 9.61 15.98
CA GLY A 561 -21.24 9.81 14.86
C GLY A 561 -20.60 9.50 13.50
N ILE A 562 -21.43 9.04 12.58
CA ILE A 562 -21.15 9.00 11.14
C ILE A 562 -22.28 9.77 10.44
N SER A 563 -21.92 10.81 9.70
CA SER A 563 -22.86 11.61 8.91
C SER A 563 -22.35 11.82 7.48
N ALA A 564 -23.27 11.92 6.53
CA ALA A 564 -22.97 12.25 5.14
C ALA A 564 -23.23 13.73 4.88
N PHE A 565 -22.47 14.34 3.97
CA PHE A 565 -22.68 15.72 3.57
C PHE A 565 -22.42 15.91 2.08
N ALA A 566 -22.99 16.99 1.53
CA ALA A 566 -22.56 17.56 0.27
C ALA A 566 -22.61 19.09 0.38
N LYS A 567 -21.80 19.79 -0.40
CA LYS A 567 -21.89 21.23 -0.63
C LYS A 567 -22.22 21.47 -2.09
N GLY A 568 -23.24 22.27 -2.35
CA GLY A 568 -23.77 22.44 -3.69
C GLY A 568 -25.20 22.95 -3.68
N GLU A 569 -25.87 22.89 -4.84
CA GLU A 569 -27.32 23.06 -4.92
C GLU A 569 -28.02 21.89 -4.22
N GLN A 570 -29.23 22.14 -3.71
CA GLN A 570 -30.04 21.12 -3.03
C GLN A 570 -30.26 19.91 -3.95
N GLY A 571 -29.95 18.71 -3.44
CA GLY A 571 -30.08 17.47 -4.20
C GLY A 571 -29.12 17.31 -5.37
N SER A 572 -28.04 18.09 -5.42
CA SER A 572 -26.93 17.92 -6.36
C SER A 572 -26.23 16.56 -6.24
N THR A 573 -26.46 15.83 -5.15
CA THR A 573 -25.91 14.49 -4.91
C THR A 573 -27.00 13.58 -4.33
N VAL A 574 -26.96 12.30 -4.69
CA VAL A 574 -27.79 11.24 -4.07
C VAL A 574 -26.89 10.10 -3.63
N ILE A 575 -26.94 9.75 -2.34
CA ILE A 575 -26.42 8.47 -1.87
C ILE A 575 -27.47 7.42 -2.22
N GLU A 576 -27.19 6.61 -3.23
CA GLU A 576 -28.09 5.55 -3.68
C GLU A 576 -28.22 4.49 -2.58
N GLU A 577 -27.09 4.10 -2.02
CA GLU A 577 -26.99 3.16 -0.92
C GLU A 577 -25.75 3.45 -0.07
N VAL A 578 -25.90 3.32 1.25
CA VAL A 578 -24.78 3.26 2.20
C VAL A 578 -25.05 2.16 3.23
N ASN A 579 -24.06 1.29 3.38
CA ASN A 579 -24.03 0.20 4.34
C ASN A 579 -22.86 0.42 5.30
N ILE A 580 -23.11 0.25 6.60
CA ILE A 580 -22.11 0.35 7.65
C ILE A 580 -22.19 -0.92 8.49
N TRP A 581 -21.05 -1.59 8.70
CA TRP A 581 -20.93 -2.77 9.57
C TRP A 581 -19.97 -2.46 10.71
N GLU A 582 -20.46 -2.55 11.93
CA GLU A 582 -19.72 -2.21 13.15
C GLU A 582 -19.28 -3.47 13.92
N GLY A 583 -18.13 -3.40 14.56
CA GLY A 583 -17.64 -4.43 15.47
C GLY A 583 -17.09 -5.64 14.72
N LEU A 584 -16.53 -5.38 13.54
CA LEU A 584 -15.77 -6.38 12.77
C LEU A 584 -14.57 -6.85 13.59
N SER A 585 -14.12 -8.09 13.39
CA SER A 585 -12.94 -8.61 14.06
C SER A 585 -12.32 -9.73 13.22
N SER A 586 -10.99 -9.66 13.02
CA SER A 586 -10.21 -10.71 12.40
C SER A 586 -9.69 -11.75 13.41
N ALA A 587 -10.07 -11.63 14.70
CA ALA A 587 -9.73 -12.65 15.68
C ALA A 587 -10.56 -13.92 15.42
N ARG A 588 -9.88 -15.05 15.17
CA ARG A 588 -10.50 -16.37 15.36
C ARG A 588 -10.85 -16.45 16.85
N ARG A 589 -12.13 -16.61 17.20
CA ARG A 589 -12.48 -17.07 18.56
C ARG A 589 -11.83 -18.44 18.70
N SER A 590 -10.85 -18.52 19.60
CA SER A 590 -10.19 -19.74 20.05
C SER A 590 -11.20 -20.80 20.47
#